data_AF-A0A2G6HVC8-F1
#
_entry.id   AF-A0A2G6HVC8-F1
#
_cell.length_a   1.000
_cell.length_b   1.000
_cell.length_c   1.000
_cell.angle_alpha   90.00
_cell.angle_beta   90.00
_cell.angle_gamma   90.00
#
_symmetry.space_group_name_H-M   'P 1'
#
loop_
_entity.id
_entity.type
_entity.pdbx_description
1 polymer ?
#
loop_
_entity_poly.entity_id
_entity_poly.type
_entity_poly.pdbx_seq_one_letter_code
_entity_poly.pdbx_strand_id
1 'polypeptide(L)'
;MKLEGIKINEEILNHNKSLKEKVAPSKTSFKDLLTDAIEDVNKIQNESDGKIKDLVTGKSQDINATVMAVQQADMSFRMMMNVRNKIIDAYKEIQRGGV
;
A
#
# COMPACT_ATOMS: atom_id res chain seq x y z
N MET A 1 -2.83 61.61 4.99
CA MET A 1 -2.06 60.47 4.44
C MET A 1 -3.05 59.42 3.96
N LYS A 2 -3.03 59.10 2.67
CA LYS A 2 -3.93 58.13 2.04
C LYS A 2 -3.25 56.76 2.11
N LEU A 3 -3.80 55.85 2.92
CA LEU A 3 -3.33 54.47 2.98
C LEU A 3 -3.92 53.75 1.76
N GLU A 4 -3.12 53.60 0.71
CA GLU A 4 -3.51 52.82 -0.46
C GLU A 4 -3.47 51.33 -0.12
N GLY A 5 -4.57 50.64 -0.42
CA GLY A 5 -4.80 49.24 -0.06
C GLY A 5 -3.78 48.30 -0.69
N ILE A 6 -3.43 47.26 0.07
CA ILE A 6 -2.62 46.14 -0.38
C ILE A 6 -3.34 45.47 -1.55
N LYS A 7 -2.81 45.62 -2.77
CA LYS A 7 -3.27 44.89 -3.95
C LYS A 7 -2.78 43.45 -3.82
N ILE A 8 -3.66 42.53 -3.44
CA ILE A 8 -3.36 41.10 -3.47
C ILE A 8 -3.21 40.72 -4.95
N ASN A 9 -2.00 40.32 -5.35
CA ASN A 9 -1.68 39.94 -6.72
C ASN A 9 -2.43 38.63 -7.07
N GLU A 10 -3.27 38.66 -8.10
CA GLU A 10 -4.04 37.51 -8.60
C GLU A 10 -3.14 36.34 -9.04
N GLU A 11 -1.88 36.60 -9.36
CA GLU A 11 -0.87 35.56 -9.62
C GLU A 11 -0.59 34.69 -8.39
N ILE A 12 -0.59 35.28 -7.18
CA ILE A 12 -0.38 34.56 -5.91
C ILE A 12 -1.58 33.67 -5.60
N LEU A 13 -2.79 34.12 -5.94
CA LEU A 13 -4.01 33.33 -5.79
C LEU A 13 -4.05 32.15 -6.79
N ASN A 14 -3.56 32.36 -8.01
CA ASN A 14 -3.52 31.34 -9.06
C ASN A 14 -2.43 30.27 -8.83
N HIS A 15 -1.31 30.61 -8.20
CA HIS A 15 -0.27 29.64 -7.85
C HIS A 15 -0.79 28.57 -6.87
N ASN A 16 -1.59 28.98 -5.88
CA ASN A 16 -2.24 28.08 -4.91
C ASN A 16 -3.38 27.25 -5.51
N LYS A 17 -4.02 27.71 -6.59
CA LYS A 17 -5.09 26.97 -7.27
C LYS A 17 -4.54 25.77 -8.05
N SER A 18 -3.36 25.91 -8.67
CA SER A 18 -2.71 24.83 -9.43
C SER A 18 -2.22 23.66 -8.54
N LEU A 19 -1.93 23.92 -7.26
CA LEU A 19 -1.53 22.89 -6.30
C LEU A 19 -2.72 22.04 -5.81
N LYS A 20 -3.95 22.52 -5.98
CA LYS A 20 -5.18 21.78 -5.62
C LYS A 20 -5.70 20.87 -6.73
N GLU A 21 -5.22 21.02 -7.97
CA GLU A 21 -5.80 20.36 -9.14
C GLU A 21 -4.94 19.21 -9.69
N LYS A 22 -3.68 19.08 -9.24
CA LYS A 22 -2.75 18.02 -9.67
C LYS A 22 -2.71 16.78 -8.77
N VAL A 23 -3.70 16.58 -7.92
CA VAL A 23 -3.95 15.25 -7.33
C VAL A 23 -5.08 14.63 -8.15
N ALA A 24 -4.73 14.10 -9.32
CA ALA A 24 -5.64 13.23 -10.04
C ALA A 24 -6.05 12.12 -9.05
N PRO A 25 -7.36 11.86 -8.86
CA PRO A 25 -7.77 10.78 -7.99
C PRO A 25 -7.15 9.50 -8.54
N SER A 26 -6.23 8.90 -7.78
CA SER A 26 -5.76 7.56 -8.07
C SER A 26 -7.00 6.69 -8.21
N LYS A 27 -7.23 6.14 -9.41
CA LYS A 27 -8.36 5.26 -9.70
C LYS A 27 -8.21 3.89 -9.05
N THR A 28 -7.14 3.64 -8.30
CA THR A 28 -6.98 2.40 -7.55
C THR A 28 -8.02 2.36 -6.45
N SER A 29 -8.99 1.46 -6.59
CA SER A 29 -10.01 1.28 -5.57
C SER A 29 -9.42 0.54 -4.38
N PHE A 30 -10.05 0.72 -3.22
CA PHE A 30 -9.73 -0.04 -2.02
C PHE A 30 -9.74 -1.55 -2.24
N LYS A 31 -10.68 -2.04 -3.07
CA LYS A 31 -10.78 -3.46 -3.43
C LYS A 31 -9.53 -3.92 -4.16
N ASP A 32 -9.01 -3.10 -5.09
CA ASP A 32 -7.84 -3.43 -5.89
C ASP A 32 -6.61 -3.56 -4.98
N LEU A 33 -6.39 -2.58 -4.10
CA LEU A 33 -5.31 -2.60 -3.10
C LEU A 33 -5.34 -3.85 -2.19
N LEU A 34 -6.53 -4.25 -1.73
CA LEU A 34 -6.68 -5.46 -0.92
C LEU A 34 -6.41 -6.73 -1.72
N THR A 35 -6.88 -6.76 -2.97
CA THR A 35 -6.72 -7.90 -3.87
C THR A 35 -5.24 -8.09 -4.20
N ASP A 36 -4.55 -7.03 -4.61
CA ASP A 36 -3.13 -7.02 -4.93
C ASP A 36 -2.30 -7.53 -3.74
N ALA A 37 -2.57 -7.05 -2.53
CA ALA A 37 -1.86 -7.48 -1.33
C ALA A 37 -2.04 -8.98 -1.02
N ILE A 38 -3.23 -9.53 -1.27
CA ILE A 38 -3.51 -10.96 -1.08
C ILE A 38 -2.80 -11.79 -2.15
N GLU A 39 -2.83 -11.35 -3.40
CA GLU A 39 -2.17 -12.01 -4.52
C GLU A 39 -0.65 -12.05 -4.34
N ASP A 40 -0.05 -10.95 -3.89
CA ASP A 40 1.38 -10.86 -3.61
C ASP A 40 1.81 -11.87 -2.52
N VAL A 41 1.07 -11.94 -1.41
CA VAL A 41 1.37 -12.92 -0.34
C VAL A 41 1.19 -14.34 -0.82
N ASN A 42 0.14 -14.62 -1.60
CA ASN A 42 -0.11 -15.95 -2.17
C ASN A 42 1.06 -16.38 -3.07
N LYS A 43 1.55 -15.48 -3.92
CA LYS A 43 2.71 -15.76 -4.79
C LYS A 43 3.94 -16.12 -3.97
N ILE A 44 4.25 -15.35 -2.93
CA ILE A 44 5.44 -15.59 -2.09
C ILE A 44 5.29 -16.90 -1.31
N GLN A 45 4.08 -17.21 -0.81
CA GLN A 45 3.81 -18.47 -0.14
C GLN A 45 4.01 -19.67 -1.08
N ASN A 46 3.48 -19.62 -2.30
CA ASN A 46 3.65 -20.68 -3.28
C ASN A 46 5.12 -20.89 -3.67
N GLU A 47 5.90 -19.81 -3.77
CA GLU A 47 7.34 -19.90 -4.02
C GLU A 47 8.07 -20.60 -2.86
N SER A 48 7.75 -20.21 -1.62
CA SER A 48 8.28 -20.86 -0.42
C SER A 48 7.93 -22.35 -0.39
N ASP A 49 6.67 -22.70 -0.65
CA ASP A 49 6.19 -24.09 -0.67
C ASP A 49 6.89 -24.92 -1.74
N GLY A 50 7.13 -24.33 -2.92
CA GLY A 50 7.93 -24.93 -3.98
C GLY A 50 9.36 -25.24 -3.53
N LYS A 51 10.04 -24.27 -2.90
CA LYS A 51 11.41 -24.46 -2.38
C LYS A 51 11.46 -25.50 -1.27
N ILE A 52 10.50 -25.48 -0.35
CA ILE A 52 10.37 -26.51 0.70
C ILE A 52 10.23 -27.89 0.04
N LYS A 53 9.32 -28.02 -0.94
CA LYS A 53 9.09 -29.29 -1.64
C LYS A 53 10.35 -29.78 -2.34
N ASP A 54 11.06 -28.92 -3.05
CA ASP A 54 12.29 -29.30 -3.74
C ASP A 54 13.39 -29.71 -2.76
N LEU A 55 13.48 -29.05 -1.60
CA LEU A 55 14.40 -29.42 -0.54
C LEU A 55 14.08 -30.79 0.06
N VAL A 56 12.84 -31.03 0.49
CA VAL A 56 12.45 -32.29 1.17
C VAL A 56 12.43 -33.48 0.22
N THR A 57 12.23 -33.25 -1.08
CA THR A 57 12.32 -34.29 -2.11
C THR A 57 13.75 -34.52 -2.60
N GLY A 58 14.72 -33.73 -2.12
CA GLY A 58 16.13 -33.82 -2.53
C GLY A 58 16.43 -33.27 -3.92
N LYS A 59 15.47 -32.63 -4.59
CA LYS A 59 15.68 -31.91 -5.86
C LYS A 59 16.57 -30.68 -5.69
N SER A 60 16.57 -30.09 -4.51
CA SER A 60 17.48 -29.02 -4.09
C SER A 60 18.14 -29.40 -2.77
N GLN A 61 19.37 -28.94 -2.56
CA GLN A 61 20.09 -29.04 -1.28
C GLN A 61 20.29 -27.65 -0.63
N ASP A 62 19.75 -26.59 -1.25
CA ASP A 62 19.92 -25.23 -0.76
C ASP A 62 18.93 -24.92 0.37
N ILE A 63 19.34 -25.32 1.58
CA ILE A 63 18.62 -25.02 2.83
C ILE A 63 18.53 -23.51 3.07
N ASN A 64 19.57 -22.74 2.74
CA ASN A 64 19.62 -21.31 3.02
C ASN A 64 18.57 -20.56 2.20
N ALA A 65 18.52 -20.80 0.89
CA ALA A 65 17.51 -20.20 0.02
C ALA A 65 16.08 -20.62 0.41
N THR A 66 15.90 -21.86 0.88
CA THR A 66 14.60 -22.34 1.34
C THR A 66 14.15 -21.61 2.61
N VAL A 67 15.02 -21.53 3.62
CA VAL A 67 14.73 -20.81 4.87
C VAL A 67 14.49 -19.32 4.60
N MET A 68 15.26 -18.70 3.70
CA MET A 68 15.03 -17.31 3.30
C MET A 68 13.66 -17.11 2.66
N ALA A 69 13.23 -18.01 1.77
CA ALA A 69 11.91 -17.92 1.16
C ALA A 69 10.78 -18.06 2.19
N VAL A 70 10.94 -18.96 3.18
CA VAL A 70 10.00 -19.10 4.30
C VAL A 70 9.92 -17.81 5.11
N GLN A 71 11.06 -17.20 5.45
CA GLN A 71 11.08 -15.94 6.18
C GLN A 71 10.45 -14.79 5.38
N GLN A 72 10.66 -14.76 4.06
CA GLN A 72 10.03 -13.79 3.18
C GLN A 72 8.50 -13.96 3.15
N ALA A 73 8.01 -15.21 3.11
CA ALA A 73 6.58 -15.50 3.19
C ALA A 73 5.97 -15.03 4.51
N ASP A 74 6.59 -15.34 5.65
CA ASP A 74 6.13 -14.87 6.97
C ASP A 74 6.09 -13.34 7.07
N MET A 75 7.18 -12.67 6.65
CA MET A 75 7.24 -11.21 6.68
C MET A 75 6.15 -10.57 5.81
N SER A 76 5.95 -11.09 4.60
CA SER A 76 4.93 -10.61 3.67
C SER A 76 3.53 -10.80 4.22
N PHE A 77 3.26 -11.94 4.86
CA PHE A 77 1.99 -12.21 5.53
C PHE A 77 1.74 -11.23 6.69
N ARG A 78 2.75 -10.98 7.53
CA ARG A 78 2.67 -9.99 8.61
C ARG A 78 2.41 -8.58 8.07
N MET A 79 3.01 -8.24 6.94
CA MET A 79 2.75 -6.96 6.26
C MET A 79 1.31 -6.89 5.73
N MET A 80 0.80 -7.95 5.11
CA MET A 80 -0.60 -8.02 4.65
C MET A 80 -1.58 -7.89 5.82
N MET A 81 -1.32 -8.53 6.97
CA MET A 81 -2.16 -8.35 8.15
C MET A 81 -2.19 -6.91 8.64
N ASN A 82 -1.05 -6.22 8.56
CA ASN A 82 -1.01 -4.79 8.81
C ASN A 82 -1.91 -4.02 7.83
N VAL A 83 -1.78 -4.27 6.52
CA VAL A 83 -2.62 -3.63 5.50
C VAL A 83 -4.10 -3.90 5.76
N ARG A 84 -4.48 -5.17 6.01
CA ARG A 84 -5.84 -5.59 6.38
C ARG A 84 -6.39 -4.82 7.58
N ASN A 85 -5.59 -4.63 8.63
CA ASN A 85 -6.02 -3.87 9.79
C ASN A 85 -6.30 -2.40 9.44
N LYS A 86 -5.40 -1.73 8.71
CA LYS A 86 -5.60 -0.33 8.29
C LYS A 86 -6.84 -0.17 7.39
N ILE A 87 -7.07 -1.16 6.53
CA ILE A 87 -8.24 -1.28 5.66
C ILE A 87 -9.53 -1.37 6.49
N ILE A 88 -9.57 -2.23 7.51
CA ILE A 88 -10.72 -2.36 8.42
C ILE A 88 -10.95 -1.06 9.19
N ASP A 89 -9.88 -0.41 9.65
CA ASP A 89 -9.98 0.85 10.40
C ASP A 89 -10.50 2.00 9.52
N ALA A 90 -10.06 2.09 8.27
CA ALA A 90 -10.58 3.06 7.31
C ALA A 90 -12.09 2.86 7.04
N TYR A 91 -12.54 1.60 6.91
CA TYR A 91 -13.96 1.29 6.78
C TYR A 91 -14.76 1.73 8.02
N LYS A 92 -14.25 1.41 9.22
CA LYS A 92 -14.89 1.84 10.48
C LYS A 92 -14.97 3.36 10.60
N GLU A 93 -13.94 4.08 10.18
CA GLU A 93 -13.92 5.55 10.25
C GLU A 93 -14.96 6.17 9.31
N ILE A 94 -15.14 5.64 8.10
CA ILE A 94 -16.22 6.07 7.20
C ILE A 94 -17.60 5.81 7.83
N GLN A 95 -17.78 4.66 8.49
CA GLN A 95 -19.04 4.32 9.15
C GLN A 95 -19.33 5.20 10.37
N ARG A 96 -18.30 5.57 11.14
CA ARG A 96 -18.42 6.38 12.37
C ARG A 96 -18.49 7.88 12.10
N GLY A 97 -17.80 8.36 11.07
CA GLY A 97 -17.83 9.74 10.59
C GLY A 97 -19.00 10.08 9.68
N GLY A 98 -19.89 9.11 9.42
CA GLY A 98 -21.16 9.32 8.72
C GLY A 98 -22.24 9.89 9.64
N VAL A 99 -22.04 11.11 10.15
CA VAL A 99 -23.09 12.03 10.65
C VAL A 99 -22.82 13.43 10.15
#